data_AF-A0A7V3T398-F1
#
_entry.id   AF-A0A7V3T398-F1
#
_cell.length_a   1.000
_cell.length_b   1.000
_cell.length_c   1.000
_cell.angle_alpha   90.00
_cell.angle_beta   90.00
_cell.angle_gamma   90.00
#
_symmetry.space_group_name_H-M   'P 1'
#
loop_
_entity.id
_entity.type
_entity.pdbx_description
1 polymer ?
#
loop_
_entity_poly.entity_id
_entity_poly.type
_entity_poly.pdbx_seq_one_letter_code
_entity_poly.pdbx_strand_id
1 'polypeptide(L)'
;MQPAGKAQPWHRHRRGEGFTLLELLVVVGIITLLAALIIPSVVKARVEARRTECLNNLRQIDIALRNWAIDNDDRFPWQVPFSPGQPAGGGSLGSPDWTDHFRVCSNELATPKILRCPSDTNTFALTWAELDGERHVSYFVGLEARRDHAQSIVLGDRNVYGGGGGLDPSWSFYLGQSIDATWDSAMHRFRGNVAMADGSAHQTTTALLREKIANALVTGCTNVVFSLPRGVL
;
A
#
# COMPACT_ATOMS: atom_id res chain seq x y z
N MET A 1 -51.55 35.64 -68.91
CA MET A 1 -50.98 35.95 -67.58
C MET A 1 -49.98 34.84 -67.21
N GLN A 2 -48.69 35.12 -67.34
CA GLN A 2 -47.58 34.50 -66.59
C GLN A 2 -47.02 35.61 -65.69
N PRO A 3 -46.53 35.31 -64.47
CA PRO A 3 -45.18 34.75 -64.26
C PRO A 3 -45.14 33.82 -63.02
N ALA A 4 -44.07 33.22 -62.51
CA ALA A 4 -42.62 33.28 -62.75
C ALA A 4 -42.04 31.91 -62.31
N GLY A 5 -41.11 31.34 -63.08
CA GLY A 5 -40.36 30.14 -62.69
C GLY A 5 -39.33 30.47 -61.60
N LYS A 6 -39.38 29.74 -60.48
CA LYS A 6 -38.37 29.84 -59.41
C LYS A 6 -37.08 29.12 -59.85
N ALA A 7 -35.98 29.86 -59.92
CA ALA A 7 -34.65 29.29 -60.16
C ALA A 7 -34.18 28.51 -58.92
N GLN A 8 -33.79 27.24 -59.09
CA GLN A 8 -33.17 26.43 -58.04
C GLN A 8 -31.66 26.72 -57.98
N PRO A 9 -31.05 26.84 -56.79
CA PRO A 9 -29.62 27.08 -56.66
C PRO A 9 -28.81 25.80 -56.91
N TRP A 10 -27.73 25.93 -57.67
CA TRP A 10 -26.79 24.85 -57.96
C TRP A 10 -25.96 24.51 -56.71
N HIS A 11 -26.28 23.41 -56.04
CA HIS A 11 -25.41 22.83 -55.01
C HIS A 11 -24.15 22.26 -55.67
N ARG A 12 -23.07 23.04 -55.66
CA ARG A 12 -21.74 22.61 -56.11
C ARG A 12 -21.20 21.59 -55.11
N HIS A 13 -21.41 20.30 -55.38
CA HIS A 13 -20.71 19.22 -54.66
C HIS A 13 -19.20 19.40 -54.86
N ARG A 14 -18.52 19.95 -53.86
CA ARG A 14 -17.07 19.79 -53.75
C ARG A 14 -16.81 18.29 -53.63
N ARG A 15 -16.25 17.69 -54.68
CA ARG A 15 -15.69 16.35 -54.59
C ARG A 15 -14.57 16.43 -53.55
N GLY A 16 -14.85 16.00 -52.33
CA GLY A 16 -13.82 15.77 -51.34
C GLY A 16 -12.94 14.65 -51.85
N GLU A 17 -11.63 14.88 -51.91
CA GLU A 17 -10.66 13.84 -52.18
C GLU A 17 -10.75 12.82 -51.03
N GLY A 18 -11.16 11.59 -51.36
CA GLY A 18 -11.23 10.50 -50.40
C GLY A 18 -9.84 9.93 -50.15
N PHE A 19 -9.57 9.55 -48.90
CA PHE A 19 -8.31 8.90 -48.52
C PHE A 19 -8.08 7.63 -49.37
N THR A 20 -6.88 7.48 -49.90
CA THR A 20 -6.49 6.24 -50.57
C THR A 20 -6.19 5.15 -49.54
N LEU A 21 -6.37 3.88 -49.93
CA LEU A 21 -6.08 2.72 -49.07
C LEU A 21 -4.61 2.70 -48.62
N LEU A 22 -3.70 3.18 -49.47
CA LEU A 22 -2.26 3.27 -49.16
C LEU A 22 -1.97 4.30 -48.08
N GLU A 23 -2.55 5.51 -48.18
CA GLU A 23 -2.36 6.56 -47.18
C GLU A 23 -2.84 6.12 -45.80
N LEU A 24 -3.98 5.44 -45.74
CA LEU A 24 -4.49 4.86 -44.49
C LEU A 24 -3.55 3.78 -43.94
N LEU A 25 -3.01 2.92 -44.81
CA LEU A 25 -2.10 1.84 -44.43
C LEU A 25 -0.80 2.37 -43.84
N VAL A 26 -0.19 3.40 -44.44
CA VAL A 26 1.04 4.01 -43.93
C VAL A 26 0.80 4.65 -42.57
N VAL A 27 -0.32 5.35 -42.37
CA VAL A 27 -0.66 5.99 -41.10
C VAL A 27 -0.79 4.96 -39.98
N VAL A 28 -1.55 3.89 -40.21
CA VAL A 28 -1.69 2.80 -39.22
C VAL A 28 -0.34 2.10 -38.99
N GLY A 29 0.48 1.93 -40.03
CA GLY A 29 1.84 1.39 -39.92
C GLY A 29 2.74 2.23 -38.99
N ILE A 30 2.72 3.56 -39.13
CA ILE A 30 3.49 4.46 -38.27
C ILE A 30 2.95 4.41 -36.84
N ILE A 31 1.64 4.44 -36.63
CA ILE A 31 1.03 4.37 -35.28
C ILE A 31 1.41 3.06 -34.58
N THR A 32 1.35 1.92 -35.27
CA THR A 32 1.70 0.62 -34.68
C THR A 32 3.19 0.53 -34.31
N LEU A 33 4.09 1.06 -35.15
CA LEU A 33 5.52 1.15 -34.84
C LEU A 33 5.78 2.02 -33.60
N LEU A 34 5.18 3.21 -33.54
CA LEU A 34 5.33 4.11 -32.39
C LEU A 34 4.77 3.48 -31.11
N ALA A 35 3.58 2.88 -31.17
CA ALA A 35 2.96 2.20 -30.03
C ALA A 35 3.83 1.05 -29.51
N ALA A 36 4.41 0.24 -30.40
CA ALA A 36 5.28 -0.88 -30.02
C ALA A 36 6.50 -0.44 -29.20
N LEU A 37 7.06 0.74 -29.49
CA LEU A 37 8.19 1.30 -28.74
C LEU A 37 7.76 1.90 -27.38
N ILE A 38 6.54 2.43 -27.28
CA ILE A 38 6.05 3.14 -26.09
C ILE A 38 5.48 2.20 -25.02
N ILE A 39 4.74 1.16 -25.40
CA ILE A 39 4.08 0.22 -24.48
C ILE A 39 5.02 -0.34 -23.39
N PRO A 40 6.22 -0.89 -23.69
CA PRO A 40 7.08 -1.45 -22.66
C PRO A 40 7.57 -0.41 -21.65
N SER A 41 7.76 0.84 -22.09
CA SER A 41 8.16 1.95 -21.21
C SER A 41 7.03 2.33 -20.26
N VAL A 42 5.80 2.45 -20.76
CA VAL A 42 4.62 2.81 -19.95
C VAL A 42 4.34 1.75 -18.89
N VAL A 43 4.47 0.46 -19.21
CA VAL A 43 4.28 -0.63 -18.23
C VAL A 43 5.30 -0.55 -17.10
N LYS A 44 6.58 -0.32 -17.42
CA LYS A 44 7.64 -0.13 -16.41
C LYS A 44 7.34 1.08 -15.53
N ALA A 45 6.98 2.22 -16.13
CA ALA A 45 6.65 3.44 -15.41
C ALA A 45 5.48 3.24 -14.43
N ARG A 46 4.44 2.50 -14.83
CA ARG A 46 3.30 2.18 -13.94
C ARG A 46 3.71 1.33 -12.74
N VAL A 47 4.63 0.37 -12.91
CA VAL A 47 5.14 -0.46 -11.81
C VAL A 47 5.94 0.39 -10.82
N GLU A 48 6.82 1.28 -11.30
CA GLU A 48 7.59 2.17 -10.44
C GLU A 48 6.70 3.23 -9.74
N ALA A 49 5.67 3.73 -10.42
CA ALA A 49 4.69 4.62 -9.81
C ALA A 49 3.95 3.94 -8.65
N ARG A 50 3.48 2.71 -8.85
CA ARG A 50 2.84 1.91 -7.77
C ARG A 50 3.79 1.64 -6.61
N ARG A 51 5.07 1.40 -6.86
CA ARG A 51 6.08 1.24 -5.80
C ARG A 51 6.26 2.51 -4.99
N THR A 52 6.37 3.65 -5.68
CA THR A 52 6.48 4.97 -5.04
C THR A 52 5.24 5.26 -4.20
N GLU A 53 4.06 4.91 -4.71
CA GLU A 53 2.79 5.06 -3.99
C GLU A 53 2.72 4.15 -2.76
N CYS A 54 3.09 2.87 -2.85
CA CYS A 54 3.13 1.98 -1.67
C CYS A 54 4.09 2.52 -0.59
N LEU A 55 5.28 2.98 -0.99
CA LEU A 55 6.24 3.57 -0.05
C LEU A 55 5.70 4.86 0.57
N ASN A 56 4.97 5.68 -0.19
CA ASN A 56 4.34 6.89 0.31
C ASN A 56 3.17 6.61 1.25
N ASN A 57 2.37 5.57 0.99
CA ASN A 57 1.32 5.13 1.89
C ASN A 57 1.93 4.66 3.22
N LEU A 58 2.98 3.85 3.17
CA LEU A 58 3.69 3.39 4.37
C LEU A 58 4.22 4.55 5.21
N ARG A 59 4.79 5.59 4.58
CA ARG A 59 5.24 6.81 5.27
C ARG A 59 4.10 7.59 5.90
N GLN A 60 2.99 7.76 5.19
CA GLN A 60 1.83 8.47 5.72
C GLN A 60 1.22 7.73 6.92
N ILE A 61 1.19 6.39 6.88
CA ILE A 61 0.75 5.58 8.01
C ILE A 61 1.70 5.77 9.20
N ASP A 62 3.01 5.68 8.99
CA ASP A 62 4.01 5.90 10.05
C ASP A 62 3.88 7.30 10.67
N ILE A 63 3.71 8.34 9.85
CA ILE A 63 3.46 9.72 10.33
C ILE A 63 2.18 9.79 11.17
N ALA A 64 1.09 9.17 10.74
CA ALA A 64 -0.16 9.16 11.48
C ALA A 64 -0.03 8.44 12.83
N LEU A 65 0.65 7.29 12.87
CA LEU A 65 0.94 6.57 14.12
C LEU A 65 1.81 7.41 15.06
N ARG A 66 2.76 8.18 14.52
CA ARG A 66 3.61 9.07 15.31
C ARG A 66 2.86 10.26 15.88
N ASN A 67 1.98 10.86 15.08
CA ASN A 67 1.13 11.96 15.52
C ASN A 67 0.25 11.49 16.68
N TRP A 68 -0.39 10.33 16.53
CA TRP A 68 -1.16 9.71 17.61
C TRP A 68 -0.31 9.46 18.86
N ALA A 69 0.92 8.94 18.69
CA ALA A 69 1.81 8.67 19.81
C ALA A 69 2.22 9.92 20.58
N ILE A 70 2.39 11.07 19.91
CA ILE A 70 2.72 12.35 20.57
C ILE A 70 1.64 12.73 21.59
N ASP A 71 0.38 12.48 21.28
CA ASP A 71 -0.75 12.75 22.18
C ASP A 71 -0.93 11.67 23.26
N ASN A 72 -0.13 10.59 23.24
CA ASN A 72 -0.26 9.41 24.09
C ASN A 72 1.06 9.01 24.79
N ASP A 73 1.77 10.01 25.33
CA ASP A 73 3.04 9.82 26.06
C ASP A 73 4.16 9.16 25.24
N ASP A 74 4.28 9.50 23.95
CA ASP A 74 5.25 8.92 23.00
C ASP A 74 5.16 7.40 22.83
N ARG A 75 4.01 6.81 23.17
CA ARG A 75 3.73 5.38 23.03
C ARG A 75 2.92 5.11 21.77
N PHE A 76 3.32 4.10 21.02
CA PHE A 76 2.53 3.63 19.89
C PHE A 76 1.22 2.97 20.35
N PRO A 77 0.21 2.84 19.47
CA PRO A 77 -1.08 2.25 19.81
C PRO A 77 -0.99 0.92 20.55
N TRP A 78 -0.10 0.03 20.14
CA TRP A 78 0.07 -1.31 20.73
C TRP A 78 0.79 -1.30 22.09
N GLN A 79 1.22 -0.14 22.59
CA GLN A 79 1.85 0.02 23.91
C GLN A 79 0.89 0.63 24.94
N VAL A 80 -0.29 1.06 24.50
CA VAL A 80 -1.32 1.66 25.35
C VAL A 80 -2.49 0.68 25.48
N PRO A 81 -2.96 0.36 26.70
CA PRO A 81 -4.05 -0.58 26.93
C PRO A 81 -5.29 -0.30 26.10
N PHE A 82 -5.82 -1.35 25.49
CA PHE A 82 -7.13 -1.30 24.86
C PHE A 82 -8.22 -1.08 25.92
N SER A 83 -9.10 -0.10 25.69
CA SER A 83 -10.25 0.20 26.56
C SER A 83 -11.55 -0.03 25.79
N PRO A 84 -12.24 -1.17 25.99
CA PRO A 84 -13.50 -1.45 25.30
C PRO A 84 -14.56 -0.38 25.61
N GLY A 85 -15.20 0.16 24.58
CA GLY A 85 -16.34 1.07 24.74
C GLY A 85 -15.99 2.56 24.97
N GLN A 86 -14.71 2.95 24.88
CA GLN A 86 -14.33 4.36 24.78
C GLN A 86 -13.97 4.71 23.33
N PRO A 87 -14.75 5.58 22.64
CA PRO A 87 -14.49 5.96 21.25
C PRO A 87 -13.19 6.74 21.00
N ALA A 88 -12.40 7.05 22.04
CA ALA A 88 -11.21 7.90 21.92
C ALA A 88 -10.20 7.79 23.09
N GLY A 89 -10.32 6.79 23.98
CA GLY A 89 -9.66 6.85 25.31
C GLY A 89 -8.61 5.78 25.61
N GLY A 90 -8.18 5.00 24.62
CA GLY A 90 -7.20 3.95 24.83
C GLY A 90 -6.42 3.60 23.57
N GLY A 91 -5.44 2.71 23.73
CA GLY A 91 -4.69 2.15 22.62
C GLY A 91 -5.29 0.84 22.14
N SER A 92 -4.42 -0.06 21.72
CA SER A 92 -4.75 -1.34 21.10
C SER A 92 -3.99 -2.52 21.72
N LEU A 93 -3.22 -2.27 22.78
CA LEU A 93 -2.55 -3.35 23.53
C LEU A 93 -3.60 -4.31 24.10
N GLY A 94 -3.54 -5.57 23.67
CA GLY A 94 -4.46 -6.61 24.10
C GLY A 94 -5.85 -6.56 23.44
N SER A 95 -6.04 -5.76 22.39
CA SER A 95 -7.28 -5.82 21.59
C SER A 95 -7.41 -7.20 20.91
N PRO A 96 -8.62 -7.79 20.87
CA PRO A 96 -8.87 -9.00 20.09
C PRO A 96 -8.78 -8.79 18.57
N ASP A 97 -8.86 -7.54 18.08
CA ASP A 97 -8.71 -7.21 16.67
C ASP A 97 -7.45 -6.35 16.47
N TRP A 98 -6.45 -6.93 15.83
CA TRP A 98 -5.19 -6.22 15.54
C TRP A 98 -5.36 -4.97 14.67
N THR A 99 -6.43 -4.89 13.86
CA THR A 99 -6.63 -3.72 13.01
C THR A 99 -6.93 -2.48 13.85
N ASP A 100 -7.19 -2.65 15.15
CA ASP A 100 -7.29 -1.56 16.10
C ASP A 100 -5.98 -0.79 16.26
N HIS A 101 -4.83 -1.37 15.93
CA HIS A 101 -3.57 -0.60 15.80
C HIS A 101 -3.71 0.59 14.83
N PHE A 102 -4.59 0.46 13.82
CA PHE A 102 -4.91 1.53 12.88
C PHE A 102 -6.24 2.23 13.22
N ARG A 103 -7.27 1.51 13.70
CA ARG A 103 -8.57 2.14 13.99
C ARG A 103 -8.48 3.22 15.08
N VAL A 104 -7.64 3.03 16.10
CA VAL A 104 -7.45 4.05 17.14
C VAL A 104 -6.77 5.32 16.59
N CYS A 105 -6.05 5.19 15.49
CA CYS A 105 -5.43 6.30 14.76
C CYS A 105 -6.29 6.79 13.58
N SER A 106 -7.58 6.45 13.54
CA SER A 106 -8.47 6.79 12.42
C SER A 106 -8.57 8.29 12.14
N ASN A 107 -8.49 9.13 13.18
CA ASN A 107 -8.45 10.59 13.05
C ASN A 107 -7.20 11.07 12.31
N GLU A 108 -6.04 10.45 12.56
CA GLU A 108 -4.76 10.79 11.95
C GLU A 108 -4.61 10.20 10.54
N LEU A 109 -5.15 9.01 10.33
CA LEU A 109 -5.09 8.32 9.03
C LEU A 109 -6.13 8.83 8.03
N ALA A 110 -7.21 9.47 8.52
CA ALA A 110 -8.37 9.98 7.79
C ALA A 110 -9.21 8.94 7.01
N THR A 111 -8.58 7.96 6.36
CA THR A 111 -9.24 6.92 5.56
C THR A 111 -8.53 5.57 5.68
N PRO A 112 -9.27 4.45 5.81
CA PRO A 112 -8.67 3.13 5.84
C PRO A 112 -8.11 2.68 4.47
N LYS A 113 -8.43 3.39 3.37
CA LYS A 113 -7.94 3.06 2.02
C LYS A 113 -6.42 3.08 1.93
N ILE A 114 -5.76 3.90 2.75
CA ILE A 114 -4.31 4.02 2.77
C ILE A 114 -3.62 2.75 3.25
N LEU A 115 -4.32 1.91 4.02
CA LEU A 115 -3.83 0.64 4.56
C LEU A 115 -3.65 -0.43 3.48
N ARG A 116 -4.08 -0.17 2.24
CA ARG A 116 -3.83 -1.03 1.09
C ARG A 116 -2.65 -0.51 0.26
N CYS A 117 -1.72 -1.40 -0.10
CA CYS A 117 -0.71 -1.11 -1.10
C CYS A 117 -1.29 -1.33 -2.52
N PRO A 118 -1.14 -0.37 -3.45
CA PRO A 118 -1.55 -0.51 -4.85
C PRO A 118 -1.00 -1.72 -5.61
N SER A 119 0.11 -2.30 -5.14
CA SER A 119 0.70 -3.52 -5.72
C SER A 119 0.12 -4.81 -5.17
N ASP A 120 -0.76 -4.72 -4.18
CA ASP A 120 -1.40 -5.84 -3.51
C ASP A 120 -2.73 -6.24 -4.21
N THR A 121 -3.07 -7.51 -4.14
CA THR A 121 -4.34 -8.09 -4.61
C THR A 121 -5.49 -7.90 -3.62
N ASN A 122 -5.20 -7.49 -2.38
CA ASN A 122 -6.20 -7.18 -1.35
C ASN A 122 -7.19 -6.10 -1.81
N THR A 123 -8.41 -6.13 -1.25
CA THR A 123 -9.42 -5.09 -1.46
C THR A 123 -9.12 -3.88 -0.57
N PHE A 124 -9.86 -2.77 -0.74
CA PHE A 124 -9.77 -1.64 0.18
C PHE A 124 -11.03 -1.58 1.04
N ALA A 125 -10.89 -1.18 2.30
CA ALA A 125 -12.03 -0.83 3.14
C ALA A 125 -12.53 0.58 2.79
N LEU A 126 -13.84 0.79 2.82
CA LEU A 126 -14.44 2.11 2.65
C LEU A 126 -14.58 2.86 3.98
N THR A 127 -14.82 2.11 5.06
CA THR A 127 -15.03 2.64 6.40
C THR A 127 -14.17 1.90 7.42
N TRP A 128 -13.89 2.54 8.56
CA TRP A 128 -13.12 1.92 9.65
C TRP A 128 -13.86 0.74 10.30
N ALA A 129 -15.19 0.75 10.27
CA ALA A 129 -16.03 -0.32 10.80
C ALA A 129 -15.95 -1.62 9.96
N GLU A 130 -15.71 -1.50 8.64
CA GLU A 130 -15.56 -2.63 7.72
C GLU A 130 -14.10 -3.08 7.56
N LEU A 131 -13.16 -2.42 8.24
CA LEU A 131 -11.75 -2.75 8.14
C LEU A 131 -11.53 -4.18 8.62
N ASP A 132 -10.88 -4.99 7.78
CA ASP A 132 -10.59 -6.39 8.03
C ASP A 132 -9.13 -6.60 7.66
N GLY A 133 -8.36 -7.22 8.56
CA GLY A 133 -6.92 -7.31 8.40
C GLY A 133 -6.48 -8.07 7.16
N GLU A 134 -7.09 -9.22 6.92
CA GLU A 134 -6.70 -10.12 5.83
C GLU A 134 -7.08 -9.55 4.47
N ARG A 135 -8.23 -8.88 4.40
CA ARG A 135 -8.79 -8.38 3.15
C ARG A 135 -8.33 -6.98 2.80
N HIS A 136 -8.08 -6.13 3.79
CA HIS A 136 -7.95 -4.69 3.59
C HIS A 136 -6.58 -4.09 3.97
N VAL A 137 -5.76 -4.81 4.73
CA VAL A 137 -4.47 -4.29 5.19
C VAL A 137 -3.33 -5.00 4.47
N SER A 138 -2.43 -4.20 3.89
CA SER A 138 -1.26 -4.64 3.12
C SER A 138 0.05 -4.52 3.91
N TYR A 139 -0.02 -4.24 5.21
CA TYR A 139 1.13 -3.95 6.05
C TYR A 139 1.08 -4.72 7.37
N PHE A 140 2.24 -5.08 7.91
CA PHE A 140 2.40 -5.54 9.28
C PHE A 140 2.84 -4.37 10.19
N VAL A 141 2.71 -4.59 11.50
CA VAL A 141 3.22 -3.69 12.56
C VAL A 141 4.32 -4.38 13.37
N GLY A 142 5.31 -3.62 13.83
CA GLY A 142 6.32 -4.09 14.77
C GLY A 142 5.92 -3.74 16.21
N LEU A 143 5.41 -4.72 16.96
CA LEU A 143 4.81 -4.48 18.28
C LEU A 143 5.80 -4.05 19.38
N GLU A 144 7.09 -4.31 19.19
CA GLU A 144 8.14 -3.82 20.11
C GLU A 144 8.83 -2.56 19.59
N ALA A 145 8.31 -1.93 18.54
CA ALA A 145 8.88 -0.69 18.06
C ALA A 145 8.72 0.41 19.12
N ARG A 146 9.76 1.21 19.30
CA ARG A 146 9.77 2.32 20.26
C ARG A 146 10.33 3.57 19.63
N ARG A 147 9.77 4.73 20.00
CA ARG A 147 10.16 6.05 19.49
C ARG A 147 11.58 6.47 19.91
N ASP A 148 12.06 5.98 21.05
CA ASP A 148 13.42 6.20 21.56
C ASP A 148 14.48 5.36 20.82
N HIS A 149 14.07 4.34 20.07
CA HIS A 149 14.98 3.43 19.34
C HIS A 149 14.78 3.53 17.83
N ALA A 150 15.47 4.50 17.22
CA ALA A 150 15.46 4.82 15.79
C ALA A 150 15.56 3.62 14.83
N GLN A 151 16.29 2.57 15.23
CA GLN A 151 16.54 1.39 14.39
C GLN A 151 15.44 0.31 14.47
N SER A 152 14.39 0.51 15.27
CA SER A 152 13.28 -0.44 15.35
C SER A 152 12.37 -0.34 14.12
N ILE A 153 11.88 -1.48 13.64
CA ILE A 153 10.94 -1.54 12.52
C ILE A 153 9.53 -1.31 13.07
N VAL A 154 8.85 -0.26 12.59
CA VAL A 154 7.49 0.12 13.02
C VAL A 154 6.43 -0.54 12.14
N LEU A 155 6.64 -0.51 10.81
CA LEU A 155 5.74 -1.06 9.81
C LEU A 155 6.52 -1.73 8.68
N GLY A 156 5.85 -2.59 7.92
CA GLY A 156 6.34 -3.01 6.61
C GLY A 156 5.30 -3.76 5.81
N ASP A 157 5.62 -4.18 4.59
CA ASP A 157 4.66 -4.84 3.70
C ASP A 157 4.28 -6.24 4.19
N ARG A 158 3.02 -6.66 3.99
CA ARG A 158 2.50 -7.96 4.49
C ARG A 158 3.11 -9.20 3.82
N ASN A 159 3.87 -9.02 2.73
CA ASN A 159 4.45 -10.13 1.96
C ASN A 159 5.76 -10.66 2.57
N VAL A 160 6.04 -10.26 3.80
CA VAL A 160 7.06 -10.85 4.64
C VAL A 160 6.58 -12.21 5.16
N TYR A 161 7.48 -13.18 5.14
CA TYR A 161 7.24 -14.55 5.55
C TYR A 161 8.45 -15.07 6.35
N GLY A 162 8.24 -16.04 7.23
CA GLY A 162 9.27 -16.52 8.15
C GLY A 162 9.52 -15.52 9.28
N GLY A 163 10.64 -15.63 9.98
CA GLY A 163 10.97 -14.77 11.13
C GLY A 163 10.27 -15.22 12.41
N GLY A 164 9.77 -16.46 12.44
CA GLY A 164 8.91 -17.03 13.49
C GLY A 164 7.55 -16.35 13.69
N GLY A 165 7.14 -15.39 12.87
CA GLY A 165 5.74 -14.99 12.78
C GLY A 165 4.96 -16.00 11.93
N GLY A 166 4.01 -16.68 12.56
CA GLY A 166 3.04 -17.54 11.90
C GLY A 166 1.65 -16.89 11.89
N LEU A 167 0.77 -17.42 11.03
CA LEU A 167 -0.67 -17.20 11.08
C LEU A 167 -1.23 -17.89 12.34
N ASP A 168 -1.06 -17.32 13.53
CA ASP A 168 -1.59 -17.88 14.78
C ASP A 168 -3.06 -17.46 14.95
N PRO A 169 -4.03 -18.40 14.96
CA PRO A 169 -5.45 -18.11 15.16
C PRO A 169 -5.84 -17.75 16.59
N SER A 170 -4.92 -17.77 17.55
CA SER A 170 -5.19 -17.51 18.96
C SER A 170 -3.95 -16.91 19.63
N TRP A 171 -3.67 -15.63 19.34
CA TRP A 171 -2.78 -14.72 20.08
C TRP A 171 -1.91 -15.42 21.14
N SER A 172 -0.87 -16.11 20.68
CA SER A 172 0.26 -16.44 21.52
C SER A 172 1.45 -15.70 20.95
N PHE A 173 2.07 -14.85 21.78
CA PHE A 173 3.24 -14.06 21.44
C PHE A 173 4.34 -14.99 20.91
N TYR A 174 4.35 -15.27 19.61
CA TYR A 174 5.43 -16.06 19.03
C TYR A 174 6.56 -15.10 18.67
N LEU A 175 7.42 -14.92 19.66
CA LEU A 175 8.76 -14.35 19.55
C LEU A 175 9.59 -15.24 18.62
N GLY A 176 9.53 -14.98 17.33
CA GLY A 176 10.44 -15.59 16.38
C GLY A 176 11.84 -14.99 16.46
N GLN A 177 12.86 -15.83 16.60
CA GLN A 177 14.26 -15.45 16.41
C GLN A 177 14.45 -15.18 14.91
N SER A 178 14.43 -13.90 14.58
CA SER A 178 14.04 -13.35 13.28
C SER A 178 15.04 -13.52 12.11
N ILE A 179 15.86 -14.58 12.11
CA ILE A 179 16.92 -14.82 11.10
C ILE A 179 16.41 -15.39 9.77
N ASP A 180 15.22 -15.98 9.73
CA ASP A 180 14.67 -16.61 8.54
C ASP A 180 13.69 -15.72 7.76
N ALA A 181 13.33 -14.53 8.29
CA ALA A 181 12.44 -13.56 7.65
C ALA A 181 12.85 -13.28 6.20
N THR A 182 11.89 -13.32 5.27
CA THR A 182 12.09 -13.13 3.83
C THR A 182 10.87 -12.50 3.18
N TRP A 183 11.07 -11.82 2.06
CA TRP A 183 9.98 -11.37 1.22
C TRP A 183 9.54 -12.49 0.27
N ASP A 184 8.25 -12.76 0.22
CA ASP A 184 7.64 -13.68 -0.73
C ASP A 184 7.27 -12.97 -2.05
N SER A 185 6.63 -13.71 -2.95
CA SER A 185 6.23 -13.22 -4.27
C SER A 185 4.85 -12.58 -4.35
N ALA A 186 4.07 -12.63 -3.26
CA ALA A 186 2.68 -12.13 -3.23
C ALA A 186 2.62 -10.62 -3.51
N MET A 187 3.67 -9.89 -3.12
CA MET A 187 3.83 -8.47 -3.40
C MET A 187 5.26 -8.15 -3.81
N HIS A 188 5.45 -7.08 -4.59
CA HIS A 188 6.76 -6.47 -4.88
C HIS A 188 7.89 -7.39 -5.43
N ARG A 189 7.58 -8.63 -5.82
CA ARG A 189 8.52 -9.63 -6.39
C ARG A 189 9.73 -9.90 -5.49
N PHE A 190 9.52 -10.51 -4.32
CA PHE A 190 10.57 -10.88 -3.36
C PHE A 190 11.33 -9.68 -2.78
N ARG A 191 10.61 -8.57 -2.63
CA ARG A 191 11.06 -7.35 -1.95
C ARG A 191 9.91 -6.84 -1.10
N GLY A 192 10.18 -5.89 -0.21
CA GLY A 192 9.15 -5.20 0.55
C GLY A 192 9.69 -3.91 1.12
N ASN A 193 8.79 -3.06 1.57
CA ASN A 193 9.06 -1.79 2.20
C ASN A 193 9.00 -1.95 3.71
N VAL A 194 9.84 -1.21 4.42
CA VAL A 194 9.80 -1.10 5.89
C VAL A 194 9.87 0.37 6.27
N ALA A 195 9.12 0.75 7.29
CA ALA A 195 9.24 2.02 8.00
C ALA A 195 9.90 1.79 9.35
N MET A 196 10.84 2.67 9.68
CA MET A 196 11.67 2.59 10.86
C MET A 196 11.23 3.66 11.87
N ALA A 197 11.54 3.48 13.15
CA ALA A 197 11.18 4.42 14.21
C ALA A 197 11.85 5.79 14.10
N ASP A 198 12.83 5.98 13.22
CA ASP A 198 13.38 7.30 12.86
C ASP A 198 12.55 8.10 11.84
N GLY A 199 11.45 7.53 11.32
CA GLY A 199 10.57 8.15 10.32
C GLY A 199 11.00 7.88 8.87
N SER A 200 12.09 7.13 8.70
CA SER A 200 12.55 6.71 7.40
C SER A 200 11.75 5.51 6.91
N ALA A 201 11.49 5.46 5.59
CA ALA A 201 10.90 4.30 4.95
C ALA A 201 11.66 3.95 3.69
N HIS A 202 11.99 2.67 3.55
CA HIS A 202 12.86 2.17 2.50
C HIS A 202 12.41 0.82 1.99
N GLN A 203 12.66 0.59 0.70
CA GLN A 203 12.57 -0.75 0.13
C GLN A 203 13.75 -1.60 0.61
N THR A 204 13.50 -2.87 0.89
CA THR A 204 14.48 -3.84 1.35
C THR A 204 14.42 -5.11 0.51
N THR A 205 15.58 -5.74 0.38
CA THR A 205 15.70 -7.15 -0.03
C THR A 205 15.66 -8.03 1.21
N THR A 206 15.56 -9.35 1.05
CA THR A 206 15.63 -10.29 2.19
C THR A 206 16.91 -10.11 3.01
N ALA A 207 18.06 -9.89 2.34
CA ALA A 207 19.33 -9.67 3.04
C ALA A 207 19.29 -8.40 3.91
N LEU A 208 18.82 -7.27 3.36
CA LEU A 208 18.72 -6.01 4.09
C LEU A 208 17.66 -6.05 5.20
N LEU A 209 16.56 -6.77 4.98
CA LEU A 209 15.54 -6.99 6.01
C LEU A 209 16.17 -7.71 7.22
N ARG A 210 16.88 -8.81 6.97
CA ARG A 210 17.56 -9.59 8.01
C ARG A 210 18.65 -8.80 8.74
N GLU A 211 19.39 -7.96 8.02
CA GLU A 211 20.37 -7.05 8.62
C GLU A 211 19.70 -6.06 9.58
N LYS A 212 18.61 -5.40 9.16
CA LYS A 212 17.86 -4.47 10.01
C LYS A 212 17.32 -5.15 11.26
N ILE A 213 16.74 -6.33 11.09
CA ILE A 213 16.27 -7.17 12.19
C ILE A 213 17.41 -7.49 13.16
N ALA A 214 18.56 -7.95 12.65
CA ALA A 214 19.70 -8.33 13.47
C ALA A 214 20.22 -7.13 14.29
N ASN A 215 20.33 -5.96 13.67
CA ASN A 215 20.74 -4.72 14.35
C ASN A 215 19.78 -4.35 15.48
N ALA A 216 18.49 -4.48 15.21
CA ALA A 216 17.45 -4.13 16.16
C ALA A 216 17.38 -5.17 17.33
N LEU A 217 17.66 -6.45 17.08
CA LEU A 217 17.83 -7.49 18.12
C LEU A 217 19.00 -7.18 19.07
N VAL A 218 20.13 -6.72 18.54
CA VAL A 218 21.30 -6.33 19.37
C VAL A 218 20.95 -5.18 20.32
N THR A 219 20.06 -4.28 19.89
CA THR A 219 19.58 -3.16 20.72
C THR A 219 18.44 -3.53 21.68
N GLY A 220 18.05 -4.81 21.75
CA GLY A 220 16.91 -5.27 22.57
C GLY A 220 15.56 -4.72 22.10
N CYS A 221 15.52 -4.17 20.88
CA CYS A 221 14.38 -3.43 20.34
C CYS A 221 13.98 -3.99 18.99
N THR A 222 13.35 -5.16 18.99
CA THR A 222 12.40 -5.64 17.96
C THR A 222 12.17 -7.13 18.15
N ASN A 223 10.94 -7.56 17.95
CA ASN A 223 10.60 -8.87 17.43
C ASN A 223 9.55 -8.60 16.38
N VAL A 224 9.79 -9.10 15.17
CA VAL A 224 8.81 -8.94 14.10
C VAL A 224 7.69 -9.93 14.34
N VAL A 225 6.83 -9.59 15.30
CA VAL A 225 5.55 -10.25 15.48
C VAL A 225 4.67 -9.70 14.37
N PHE A 226 4.72 -10.38 13.22
CA PHE A 226 3.84 -10.09 12.10
C PHE A 226 2.41 -10.36 12.56
N SER A 227 1.70 -9.32 12.96
CA SER A 227 0.29 -9.44 13.31
C SER A 227 -0.52 -9.57 12.02
N LEU A 228 -0.75 -10.81 11.59
CA LEU A 228 -1.78 -11.17 10.63
C LEU A 228 -2.73 -12.13 11.34
N PRO A 229 -3.74 -11.67 12.09
CA PRO A 229 -4.76 -12.58 12.56
C PRO A 229 -5.60 -13.03 11.39
N ARG A 230 -5.93 -14.32 11.43
CA ARG A 230 -7.06 -14.84 10.69
C ARG A 230 -8.33 -14.19 11.21
N GLY A 231 -9.20 -13.78 10.29
CA GLY A 231 -10.58 -13.42 10.64
C GLY A 231 -11.19 -14.53 11.49
N VAL A 232 -11.90 -14.14 12.55
CA VAL A 232 -12.68 -15.06 13.37
C VAL A 232 -13.67 -15.79 12.44
N LEU A 233 -13.68 -17.13 12.50
CA LEU A 233 -14.74 -17.95 11.90
C LEU A 233 -16.10 -17.64 12.55
#